data_AF-A0A7W8L5E6-F1
#
_entry.id   AF-A0A7W8L5E6-F1
#
_cell.length_a   1.000
_cell.length_b   1.000
_cell.length_c   1.000
_cell.angle_alpha   90.00
_cell.angle_beta   90.00
_cell.angle_gamma   90.00
#
_symmetry.space_group_name_H-M   'P 1'
#
loop_
_entity.id
_entity.type
_entity.pdbx_description
1 polymer ?
#
loop_
_entity_poly.entity_id
_entity_poly.type
_entity_poly.pdbx_seq_one_letter_code
_entity_poly.pdbx_strand_id
1 'polypeptide(L)'
;MRVRNLQSLLADASLDAVALVLPAYADLTAAAELQSVDLVDKPWICETQRRADGTAHDVFHPDDEDGFSLGWNAATDEYRRQHVVLLSAEDPACAQRGVRKATAGHSTTSVAIYEGEHATPPKSRLLLYEAKATVEATKPLLERASDVLGAKGYHLPLGPYSTPRTFSMFIHRETPGYSESQLEACVHIAVAGGHIRVRVQYRGDSIQAPKTAPFTWDTVAAIARRTIARLRKGQRE
;
A
#
# COMPACT_ATOMS: atom_id res chain seq x y z
N MET A 1 -7.97 -6.34 23.19
CA MET A 1 -8.81 -7.49 23.62
C MET A 1 -8.25 -8.12 24.90
N ARG A 2 -9.11 -8.58 25.83
CA ARG A 2 -8.66 -9.30 27.04
C ARG A 2 -8.23 -10.74 26.71
N VAL A 3 -7.15 -11.22 27.35
CA VAL A 3 -6.59 -12.58 27.13
C VAL A 3 -7.64 -13.69 27.30
N ARG A 4 -8.49 -13.62 28.33
CA ARG A 4 -9.56 -14.63 28.54
C ARG A 4 -10.55 -14.72 27.38
N ASN A 5 -10.82 -13.59 26.72
CA ASN A 5 -11.73 -13.55 25.57
C ASN A 5 -11.05 -14.18 24.36
N LEU A 6 -9.76 -13.88 24.15
CA LEU A 6 -8.95 -14.53 23.11
C LEU A 6 -8.92 -16.05 23.30
N GLN A 7 -8.65 -16.52 24.53
CA GLN A 7 -8.67 -17.95 24.86
C GLN A 7 -10.03 -18.60 24.57
N SER A 8 -11.12 -17.94 24.92
CA SER A 8 -12.47 -18.44 24.62
C SER A 8 -12.76 -18.50 23.12
N LEU A 9 -12.28 -17.53 22.33
CA LEU A 9 -12.46 -17.51 20.88
C LEU A 9 -11.57 -18.54 20.15
N LEU A 10 -10.41 -18.86 20.73
CA LEU A 10 -9.50 -19.87 20.20
C LEU A 10 -9.81 -21.28 20.70
N ALA A 11 -10.78 -21.46 21.61
CA ALA A 11 -11.11 -22.77 22.18
C ALA A 11 -11.56 -23.77 21.11
N ASP A 12 -12.21 -23.27 20.06
CA ASP A 12 -12.71 -24.07 18.94
C ASP A 12 -11.74 -24.10 17.74
N ALA A 13 -10.59 -23.42 17.85
CA ALA A 13 -9.58 -23.43 16.78
C ALA A 13 -8.91 -24.80 16.69
N SER A 14 -8.60 -25.24 15.47
CA SER A 14 -7.80 -26.44 15.29
C SER A 14 -6.41 -26.27 15.91
N LEU A 15 -5.90 -27.32 16.56
CA LEU A 15 -4.59 -27.30 17.23
C LEU A 15 -3.41 -27.14 16.25
N ASP A 16 -3.64 -27.46 14.98
CA ASP A 16 -2.67 -27.28 13.89
C ASP A 16 -2.89 -25.98 13.09
N ALA A 17 -3.82 -25.12 13.51
CA ALA A 17 -4.10 -23.89 12.81
C ALA A 17 -2.95 -22.87 12.94
N VAL A 18 -2.65 -22.19 11.84
CA VAL A 18 -1.68 -21.09 11.82
C VAL A 18 -2.37 -19.79 12.18
N ALA A 19 -1.83 -19.07 13.17
CA ALA A 19 -2.31 -17.74 13.52
C ALA A 19 -1.68 -16.69 12.61
N LEU A 20 -2.48 -16.04 11.77
CA LEU A 20 -2.05 -14.91 10.95
C LEU A 20 -2.47 -13.60 11.63
N VAL A 21 -1.47 -12.78 11.97
CA VAL A 21 -1.71 -11.46 12.55
C VAL A 21 -1.80 -10.43 11.44
N LEU A 22 -2.99 -9.84 11.27
CA LEU A 22 -3.25 -8.74 10.37
C LEU A 22 -3.03 -7.43 11.12
N PRO A 23 -1.93 -6.71 10.86
CA PRO A 23 -1.69 -5.43 11.52
C PRO A 23 -2.81 -4.44 11.17
N ALA A 24 -3.19 -3.60 12.14
CA ALA A 24 -4.01 -2.42 11.82
C ALA A 24 -3.27 -1.61 10.75
N TYR A 25 -3.98 -1.17 9.71
CA TYR A 25 -3.35 -0.46 8.61
C TYR A 25 -2.51 0.72 9.15
N ALA A 26 -1.22 0.74 8.76
CA ALA A 26 -0.28 1.87 8.83
C ALA A 26 0.70 2.01 10.01
N ASP A 27 0.74 1.14 11.03
CA ASP A 27 1.83 1.24 12.03
C ASP A 27 2.19 -0.09 12.70
N LEU A 28 3.35 -0.65 12.34
CA LEU A 28 3.95 -1.79 13.05
C LEU A 28 4.72 -1.36 14.31
N THR A 29 4.84 -0.04 14.57
CA THR A 29 5.63 0.49 15.69
C THR A 29 4.78 0.76 16.94
N ALA A 30 3.45 0.83 16.80
CA ALA A 30 2.53 0.94 17.92
C ALA A 30 1.96 -0.44 18.27
N ALA A 31 1.95 -0.79 19.57
CA ALA A 31 1.30 -2.00 20.07
C ALA A 31 -0.23 -1.89 19.94
N ALA A 32 -0.75 -2.18 18.75
CA ALA A 32 -2.17 -2.19 18.49
C ALA A 32 -2.85 -3.33 19.25
N GLU A 33 -3.96 -3.03 19.92
CA GLU A 33 -4.76 -4.07 20.57
C GLU A 33 -5.52 -4.91 19.54
N LEU A 34 -5.43 -6.24 19.66
CA LEU A 34 -6.32 -7.14 18.92
C LEU A 34 -7.78 -6.80 19.24
N GLN A 35 -8.60 -6.73 18.20
CA GLN A 35 -10.03 -6.45 18.30
C GLN A 35 -10.88 -7.63 17.82
N SER A 36 -10.37 -8.43 16.89
CA SER A 36 -11.10 -9.55 16.32
C SER A 36 -10.23 -10.80 16.15
N VAL A 37 -10.92 -11.94 16.21
CA VAL A 37 -10.41 -13.28 15.95
C VAL A 37 -11.41 -13.91 14.99
N ASP A 38 -10.93 -14.43 13.87
CA ASP A 38 -11.76 -15.10 12.87
C ASP A 38 -11.24 -16.52 12.66
N LEU A 39 -12.09 -17.50 12.94
CA LEU A 39 -11.81 -18.92 12.69
C LEU A 39 -12.24 -19.22 11.27
N VAL A 40 -11.29 -19.47 10.37
CA VAL A 40 -11.62 -19.73 8.98
C VAL A 40 -12.00 -21.21 8.83
N ASP A 41 -13.27 -21.45 8.52
CA ASP A 41 -13.82 -22.81 8.36
C ASP A 41 -13.14 -23.61 7.23
N LYS A 42 -12.73 -22.91 6.16
CA LYS A 42 -12.06 -23.54 5.01
C LYS A 42 -10.54 -23.48 5.18
N PRO A 43 -9.81 -24.52 4.75
CA PRO A 43 -8.36 -24.45 4.71
C PRO A 43 -7.90 -23.38 3.73
N TRP A 44 -6.78 -22.76 4.05
CA TRP A 44 -6.04 -21.84 3.20
C TRP A 44 -4.86 -22.56 2.57
N ILE A 45 -4.41 -22.04 1.43
CA ILE A 45 -3.13 -22.41 0.83
C ILE A 45 -2.04 -21.54 1.45
N CYS A 46 -0.99 -22.19 1.94
CA CYS A 46 0.28 -21.59 2.30
C CYS A 46 1.31 -21.98 1.22
N GLU A 47 1.79 -20.98 0.49
CA GLU A 47 2.86 -21.11 -0.49
C GLU A 47 4.19 -20.70 0.13
N THR A 48 5.17 -21.59 0.15
CA THR A 48 6.56 -21.26 0.47
C THR A 48 7.29 -20.96 -0.83
N GLN A 49 7.43 -19.68 -1.16
CA GLN A 49 8.09 -19.22 -2.38
C GLN A 49 9.58 -18.99 -2.14
N ARG A 50 10.43 -19.56 -3.00
CA ARG A 50 11.89 -19.46 -2.88
C ARG A 50 12.46 -18.44 -3.87
N ARG A 51 13.34 -17.58 -3.37
CA ARG A 51 14.03 -16.56 -4.17
C ARG A 51 15.39 -17.06 -4.65
N ALA A 52 15.91 -16.40 -5.69
CA ALA A 52 17.22 -16.71 -6.27
C ALA A 52 18.38 -16.49 -5.29
N ASP A 53 18.20 -15.66 -4.26
CA ASP A 53 19.16 -15.45 -3.16
C ASP A 53 19.12 -16.54 -2.09
N GLY A 54 18.26 -17.56 -2.25
CA GLY A 54 18.08 -18.67 -1.31
C GLY A 54 17.12 -18.38 -0.16
N THR A 55 16.56 -17.17 -0.07
CA THR A 55 15.53 -16.84 0.93
C THR A 55 14.18 -17.45 0.54
N ALA A 56 13.31 -17.65 1.54
CA ALA A 56 11.95 -18.10 1.33
C ALA A 56 10.97 -17.26 2.14
N HIS A 57 9.76 -17.07 1.61
CA HIS A 57 8.67 -16.38 2.30
C HIS A 57 7.37 -17.17 2.12
N ASP A 58 6.54 -17.16 3.16
CA ASP A 58 5.24 -17.84 3.15
C ASP A 58 4.13 -16.85 2.74
N VAL A 59 3.30 -17.25 1.77
CA VAL A 59 2.13 -16.50 1.30
C VAL A 59 0.88 -17.31 1.62
N PHE A 60 -0.04 -16.72 2.38
CA PHE A 60 -1.30 -17.34 2.75
C PHE A 60 -2.44 -16.74 1.93
N HIS A 61 -3.23 -17.59 1.28
CA HIS A 61 -4.47 -17.19 0.61
C HIS A 61 -5.57 -18.26 0.77
N PRO A 62 -6.86 -17.89 0.67
CA PRO A 62 -7.91 -18.89 0.72
C PRO A 62 -7.81 -19.85 -0.47
N ASP A 63 -8.32 -21.08 -0.29
CA ASP A 63 -8.40 -22.11 -1.33
C ASP A 63 -9.67 -21.89 -2.19
N ASP A 64 -9.80 -20.68 -2.75
CA ASP A 64 -10.92 -20.24 -3.59
C ASP A 64 -10.51 -20.12 -5.06
N GLU A 65 -10.38 -21.29 -5.71
CA GLU A 65 -10.34 -21.57 -7.18
C GLU A 65 -9.30 -20.84 -8.06
N ASP A 66 -8.66 -19.77 -7.62
CA ASP A 66 -7.75 -18.95 -8.42
C ASP A 66 -6.26 -19.26 -8.18
N GLY A 67 -5.84 -20.46 -8.60
CA GLY A 67 -4.42 -20.77 -8.86
C GLY A 67 -3.43 -20.45 -7.73
N PHE A 68 -2.16 -20.25 -8.11
CA PHE A 68 -1.09 -19.84 -7.19
C PHE A 68 -0.83 -18.34 -7.30
N SER A 69 -0.28 -17.74 -6.24
CA SER A 69 -0.04 -16.32 -6.16
C SER A 69 1.04 -15.83 -7.15
N LEU A 70 1.07 -14.52 -7.39
CA LEU A 70 1.95 -13.91 -8.39
C LEU A 70 3.43 -14.15 -8.04
N GLY A 71 4.16 -14.77 -8.97
CA GLY A 71 5.58 -15.09 -8.79
C GLY A 71 5.84 -16.55 -8.41
N TRP A 72 4.78 -17.35 -8.23
CA TRP A 72 4.89 -18.79 -8.03
C TRP A 72 5.71 -19.48 -9.13
N ASN A 73 6.66 -20.30 -8.71
CA ASN A 73 7.49 -21.12 -9.56
C ASN A 73 7.32 -22.60 -9.22
N ALA A 74 6.62 -23.33 -10.07
CA ALA A 74 6.34 -24.76 -9.89
C ALA A 74 7.59 -25.66 -9.78
N ALA A 75 8.78 -25.18 -10.16
CA ALA A 75 10.02 -25.94 -10.04
C ALA A 75 10.70 -25.78 -8.67
N THR A 76 10.45 -24.68 -7.95
CA THR A 76 11.18 -24.34 -6.72
C THR A 76 10.29 -24.17 -5.50
N ASP A 77 9.00 -23.90 -5.71
CA ASP A 77 8.09 -23.51 -4.65
C ASP A 77 7.23 -24.69 -4.19
N GLU A 78 6.79 -24.62 -2.93
CA GLU A 78 6.01 -25.66 -2.27
C GLU A 78 4.71 -25.06 -1.74
N TYR A 79 3.62 -25.82 -1.73
CA TYR A 79 2.36 -25.36 -1.15
C TYR A 79 1.76 -26.41 -0.22
N ARG A 80 1.01 -25.93 0.78
CA ARG A 80 0.34 -26.76 1.78
C ARG A 80 -1.04 -26.20 2.09
N ARG A 81 -2.01 -27.07 2.35
CA ARG A 81 -3.32 -26.69 2.88
C ARG A 81 -3.27 -26.67 4.40
N GLN A 82 -3.69 -25.58 5.02
CA GLN A 82 -3.63 -25.40 6.47
C GLN A 82 -4.87 -24.66 6.97
N HIS A 83 -5.32 -24.99 8.18
CA HIS A 83 -6.30 -24.17 8.88
C HIS A 83 -5.64 -22.88 9.35
N VAL A 84 -6.38 -21.78 9.30
CA VAL A 84 -5.86 -20.46 9.65
C VAL A 84 -6.82 -19.79 10.62
N VAL A 85 -6.24 -19.13 11.62
CA VAL A 85 -6.94 -18.18 12.48
C VAL A 85 -6.43 -16.78 12.15
N LEU A 86 -7.33 -15.87 11.80
CA LEU A 86 -6.98 -14.48 11.56
C LEU A 86 -7.13 -13.69 12.86
N LEU A 87 -6.06 -13.00 13.25
CA LEU A 87 -6.04 -12.09 14.39
C LEU A 87 -5.90 -10.67 13.85
N SER A 88 -6.88 -9.80 14.10
CA SER A 88 -6.83 -8.43 13.60
C SER A 88 -7.08 -7.41 14.70
N ALA A 89 -6.41 -6.27 14.58
CA ALA A 89 -6.68 -5.07 15.36
C ALA A 89 -7.87 -4.24 14.80
N GLU A 90 -8.50 -4.71 13.71
CA GLU A 90 -9.66 -4.09 13.08
C GLU A 90 -10.91 -4.97 13.22
N ASP A 91 -12.07 -4.40 12.90
CA ASP A 91 -13.35 -5.10 12.80
C ASP A 91 -13.26 -6.28 11.80
N PRO A 92 -13.85 -7.46 12.10
CA PRO A 92 -13.75 -8.66 11.28
C PRO A 92 -14.26 -8.46 9.83
N ALA A 93 -15.25 -7.60 9.60
CA ALA A 93 -15.73 -7.28 8.25
C ALA A 93 -14.71 -6.44 7.44
N CYS A 94 -13.85 -5.68 8.11
CA CYS A 94 -12.73 -4.98 7.48
C CYS A 94 -11.55 -5.92 7.21
N ALA A 95 -11.26 -6.83 8.16
CA ALA A 95 -10.18 -7.81 8.04
C ALA A 95 -10.37 -8.77 6.85
N GLN A 96 -11.56 -9.35 6.68
CA GLN A 96 -11.85 -10.24 5.54
C GLN A 96 -11.77 -9.53 4.17
N ARG A 97 -12.14 -8.23 4.11
CA ARG A 97 -11.96 -7.41 2.90
C ARG A 97 -10.50 -7.09 2.63
N GLY A 98 -9.69 -6.89 3.66
CA GLY A 98 -8.24 -6.73 3.54
C GLY A 98 -7.56 -7.97 2.99
N VAL A 99 -7.94 -9.15 3.51
CA VAL A 99 -7.47 -10.47 3.08
C VAL A 99 -7.81 -10.76 1.62
N ARG A 100 -9.09 -10.67 1.22
CA ARG A 100 -9.50 -10.93 -0.16
C ARG A 100 -8.91 -9.95 -1.17
N LYS A 101 -8.61 -8.73 -0.74
CA LYS A 101 -7.85 -7.77 -1.56
C LYS A 101 -6.38 -8.15 -1.66
N ALA A 102 -5.75 -8.62 -0.59
CA ALA A 102 -4.35 -9.05 -0.63
C ALA A 102 -4.10 -10.22 -1.59
N THR A 103 -5.12 -11.06 -1.85
CA THR A 103 -4.99 -12.29 -2.67
C THR A 103 -5.45 -12.15 -4.12
N ALA A 104 -6.19 -11.10 -4.50
CA ALA A 104 -6.82 -10.98 -5.81
C ALA A 104 -6.12 -9.99 -6.77
N GLY A 105 -4.80 -10.03 -6.92
CA GLY A 105 -4.09 -9.14 -7.86
C GLY A 105 -4.14 -7.65 -7.50
N HIS A 106 -4.28 -7.32 -6.21
CA HIS A 106 -4.16 -5.94 -5.72
C HIS A 106 -2.78 -5.71 -5.08
N SER A 107 -2.33 -4.47 -5.09
CA SER A 107 -1.10 -4.02 -4.44
C SER A 107 -1.42 -2.88 -3.50
N THR A 108 -0.70 -2.78 -2.40
CA THR A 108 -0.77 -1.60 -1.55
C THR A 108 0.03 -0.49 -2.21
N THR A 109 -0.61 0.62 -2.56
CA THR A 109 0.08 1.79 -3.09
C THR A 109 0.11 2.87 -2.01
N SER A 110 1.28 3.45 -1.77
CA SER A 110 1.44 4.61 -0.89
C SER A 110 1.94 5.81 -1.68
N VAL A 111 1.47 6.99 -1.28
CA VAL A 111 1.86 8.28 -1.84
C VAL A 111 2.33 9.15 -0.68
N ALA A 112 3.62 9.47 -0.67
CA ALA A 112 4.23 10.32 0.34
C ALA A 112 4.71 11.63 -0.31
N ILE A 113 4.36 12.76 0.28
CA ILE A 113 4.67 14.10 -0.21
C ILE A 113 5.55 14.81 0.81
N TYR A 114 6.68 15.34 0.35
CA TYR A 114 7.67 16.01 1.17
C TYR A 114 7.89 17.44 0.70
N GLU A 115 8.19 18.35 1.62
CA GLU A 115 8.55 19.73 1.30
C GLU A 115 9.93 19.79 0.63
N GLY A 116 10.04 20.53 -0.47
CA GLY A 116 11.28 20.72 -1.23
C GLY A 116 11.40 19.83 -2.47
N GLU A 117 12.58 19.82 -3.07
CA GLU A 117 12.90 19.03 -4.25
C GLU A 117 13.84 17.89 -3.85
N HIS A 118 13.35 16.64 -3.91
CA HIS A 118 14.09 15.47 -3.46
C HIS A 118 14.17 14.40 -4.55
N ALA A 119 15.38 13.93 -4.85
CA ALA A 119 15.58 12.83 -5.80
C ALA A 119 15.17 11.47 -5.20
N THR A 120 15.27 11.33 -3.88
CA THR A 120 14.92 10.12 -3.13
C THR A 120 14.11 10.49 -1.87
N PRO A 121 13.28 9.57 -1.33
CA PRO A 121 12.51 9.84 -0.13
C PRO A 121 13.40 10.25 1.05
N PRO A 122 13.23 11.45 1.63
CA PRO A 122 14.05 11.90 2.73
C PRO A 122 13.66 11.20 4.04
N LYS A 123 14.66 10.88 4.89
CA LYS A 123 14.47 10.10 6.13
C LYS A 123 13.83 10.86 7.30
N SER A 124 13.45 12.14 7.17
CA SER A 124 13.01 12.95 8.33
C SER A 124 12.05 14.10 8.01
N ARG A 125 11.30 14.53 9.05
CA ARG A 125 10.49 15.74 9.39
C ARG A 125 9.87 16.66 8.31
N LEU A 126 10.11 16.46 7.02
CA LEU A 126 9.56 17.24 5.91
C LEU A 126 8.33 16.59 5.26
N LEU A 127 7.79 15.51 5.84
CA LEU A 127 6.60 14.85 5.34
C LEU A 127 5.39 15.79 5.49
N LEU A 128 4.86 16.23 4.37
CA LEU A 128 3.70 17.10 4.26
C LEU A 128 2.40 16.32 4.18
N TYR A 129 2.43 15.15 3.56
CA TYR A 129 1.24 14.34 3.34
C TYR A 129 1.62 12.90 3.05
N GLU A 130 0.97 11.95 3.68
CA GLU A 130 1.04 10.54 3.30
C GLU A 130 -0.35 9.96 3.18
N ALA A 131 -0.59 9.19 2.11
CA ALA A 131 -1.78 8.38 1.94
C ALA A 131 -1.39 6.99 1.45
N LYS A 132 -2.15 5.98 1.89
CA LYS A 132 -1.90 4.57 1.56
C LYS A 132 -3.22 3.83 1.41
N ALA A 133 -3.37 3.05 0.35
CA ALA A 133 -4.54 2.22 0.14
C ALA A 133 -4.22 0.99 -0.73
N THR A 134 -4.97 -0.08 -0.50
CA THR A 134 -4.95 -1.28 -1.35
C THR A 134 -5.78 -1.03 -2.60
N VAL A 135 -5.11 -1.07 -3.75
CA VAL A 135 -5.67 -0.79 -5.07
C VAL A 135 -5.32 -1.91 -6.04
N GLU A 136 -6.14 -2.10 -7.06
CA GLU A 136 -5.91 -3.11 -8.08
C GLU A 136 -4.55 -2.89 -8.77
N ALA A 137 -3.71 -3.93 -8.84
CA ALA A 137 -2.31 -3.79 -9.27
C ALA A 137 -2.16 -3.63 -10.79
N THR A 138 -3.17 -4.06 -11.56
CA THR A 138 -3.24 -3.95 -13.03
C THR A 138 -3.45 -2.50 -13.49
N LYS A 139 -3.97 -1.63 -12.61
CA LYS A 139 -4.21 -0.23 -12.93
C LYS A 139 -2.89 0.51 -13.20
N PRO A 140 -2.86 1.44 -14.17
CA PRO A 140 -1.70 2.29 -14.40
C PRO A 140 -1.26 3.03 -13.14
N LEU A 141 0.05 3.26 -12.99
CA LEU A 141 0.64 3.91 -11.80
C LEU A 141 -0.11 5.17 -11.35
N LEU A 142 -0.36 6.08 -12.30
CA LEU A 142 -1.02 7.36 -12.02
C LEU A 142 -2.49 7.17 -11.62
N GLU A 143 -3.14 6.11 -12.09
CA GLU A 143 -4.50 5.77 -11.68
C GLU A 143 -4.53 5.25 -10.24
N ARG A 144 -3.62 4.34 -9.90
CA ARG A 144 -3.43 3.87 -8.51
C ARG A 144 -3.14 5.03 -7.56
N ALA A 145 -2.20 5.91 -7.91
CA ALA A 145 -1.87 7.07 -7.09
C ALA A 145 -3.06 8.05 -6.94
N SER A 146 -3.86 8.24 -7.99
CA SER A 146 -5.10 9.04 -7.92
C SER A 146 -6.13 8.43 -6.98
N ASP A 147 -6.31 7.11 -7.03
CA ASP A 147 -7.24 6.37 -6.17
C ASP A 147 -6.81 6.48 -4.69
N VAL A 148 -5.51 6.32 -4.41
CA VAL A 148 -4.94 6.45 -3.05
C VAL A 148 -5.15 7.87 -2.48
N LEU A 149 -4.84 8.92 -3.25
CA LEU A 149 -5.06 10.30 -2.82
C LEU A 149 -6.55 10.68 -2.68
N GLY A 150 -7.44 9.92 -3.33
CA GLY A 150 -8.89 10.11 -3.26
C GLY A 150 -9.58 9.28 -2.18
N ALA A 151 -8.91 8.26 -1.66
CA ALA A 151 -9.43 7.43 -0.59
C ALA A 151 -9.54 8.23 0.71
N LYS A 152 -10.62 7.99 1.47
CA LYS A 152 -10.81 8.51 2.84
C LYS A 152 -9.94 7.71 3.82
N GLY A 153 -8.63 7.67 3.57
CA GLY A 153 -7.66 6.85 4.29
C GLY A 153 -6.73 7.66 5.20
N TYR A 154 -5.59 7.07 5.53
CA TYR A 154 -4.52 7.67 6.32
C TYR A 154 -4.06 9.00 5.72
N HIS A 155 -3.99 10.05 6.55
CA HIS A 155 -3.53 11.39 6.19
C HIS A 155 -2.68 11.96 7.34
N LEU A 156 -1.40 12.24 7.09
CA LEU A 156 -0.50 12.88 8.07
C LEU A 156 0.30 14.05 7.47
N PRO A 157 0.50 15.16 8.20
CA PRO A 157 -0.05 15.49 9.53
C PRO A 157 -1.46 16.12 9.48
N LEU A 158 -2.26 15.94 10.54
CA LEU A 158 -3.61 16.53 10.73
C LEU A 158 -3.60 18.05 11.08
N GLY A 159 -2.64 18.82 10.56
CA GLY A 159 -2.42 20.23 10.92
C GLY A 159 -2.71 21.21 9.77
N PRO A 160 -2.76 22.54 10.04
CA PRO A 160 -2.80 23.54 8.97
C PRO A 160 -1.50 23.46 8.18
N TYR A 161 -1.58 22.90 6.97
CA TYR A 161 -0.43 22.80 6.08
C TYR A 161 0.05 24.22 5.74
N SER A 162 1.32 24.53 6.02
CA SER A 162 2.01 25.48 5.16
C SER A 162 1.81 24.95 3.73
N THR A 163 1.51 25.82 2.77
CA THR A 163 1.40 25.44 1.37
C THR A 163 2.76 25.70 0.75
N PRO A 164 3.73 24.77 0.87
CA PRO A 164 5.04 24.99 0.33
C PRO A 164 4.92 25.18 -1.17
N ARG A 165 5.68 26.15 -1.67
CA ARG A 165 5.74 26.43 -3.10
C ARG A 165 6.45 25.32 -3.86
N THR A 166 7.20 24.45 -3.18
CA THR A 166 7.91 23.33 -3.82
C THR A 166 7.78 22.10 -2.95
N PHE A 167 7.37 20.99 -3.55
CA PHE A 167 7.27 19.69 -2.89
C PHE A 167 7.49 18.55 -3.87
N SER A 168 7.95 17.41 -3.36
CA SER A 168 8.13 16.17 -4.12
C SER A 168 7.18 15.09 -3.61
N MET A 169 6.60 14.34 -4.54
CA MET A 169 5.67 13.27 -4.28
C MET A 169 6.28 11.95 -4.75
N PHE A 170 6.34 10.97 -3.87
CA PHE A 170 6.85 9.62 -4.13
C PHE A 170 5.70 8.63 -4.11
N ILE A 171 5.62 7.82 -5.16
CA ILE A 171 4.64 6.75 -5.29
C ILE A 171 5.37 5.44 -5.08
N HIS A 172 5.00 4.72 -4.01
CA HIS A 172 5.54 3.41 -3.72
C HIS A 172 4.48 2.34 -3.93
N ARG A 173 4.96 1.16 -4.29
CA ARG A 173 4.20 -0.08 -4.27
C ARG A 173 4.76 -1.00 -3.20
N GLU A 174 3.87 -1.41 -2.32
CA GLU A 174 4.08 -2.51 -1.42
C GLU A 174 3.30 -3.70 -1.96
N THR A 175 4.04 -4.72 -2.35
CA THR A 175 3.47 -6.00 -2.74
C THR A 175 3.45 -6.88 -1.50
N PRO A 176 2.30 -7.50 -1.14
CA PRO A 176 2.26 -8.50 -0.08
C PRO A 176 3.40 -9.51 -0.26
N GLY A 177 4.12 -9.84 0.81
CA GLY A 177 5.30 -10.73 0.76
C GLY A 177 6.64 -10.04 0.45
N TYR A 178 6.66 -8.72 0.25
CA TYR A 178 7.89 -7.93 0.16
C TYR A 178 8.06 -7.06 1.40
N SER A 179 9.21 -7.16 2.06
CA SER A 179 9.57 -6.36 3.23
C SER A 179 9.86 -4.90 2.88
N GLU A 180 10.21 -4.62 1.62
CA GLU A 180 10.57 -3.28 1.17
C GLU A 180 9.51 -2.71 0.23
N SER A 181 9.08 -1.48 0.54
CA SER A 181 8.27 -0.66 -0.38
C SER A 181 9.12 -0.27 -1.60
N GLN A 182 8.62 -0.56 -2.79
CA GLN A 182 9.31 -0.27 -4.03
C GLN A 182 8.93 1.11 -4.56
N LEU A 183 9.90 2.01 -4.74
CA LEU A 183 9.67 3.30 -5.38
C LEU A 183 9.40 3.12 -6.88
N GLU A 184 8.22 3.54 -7.34
CA GLU A 184 7.81 3.42 -8.74
C GLU A 184 7.91 4.75 -9.49
N ALA A 185 7.67 5.88 -8.83
CA ALA A 185 7.91 7.21 -9.41
C ALA A 185 8.14 8.30 -8.36
N CYS A 186 8.88 9.33 -8.77
CA CYS A 186 9.00 10.62 -8.11
C CYS A 186 8.38 11.72 -8.98
N VAL A 187 7.60 12.61 -8.38
CA VAL A 187 6.98 13.74 -9.04
C VAL A 187 7.37 15.01 -8.29
N HIS A 188 8.12 15.89 -8.95
CA HIS A 188 8.46 17.20 -8.40
C HIS A 188 7.43 18.22 -8.84
N ILE A 189 6.95 19.00 -7.88
CA ILE A 189 5.89 19.99 -8.07
C ILE A 189 6.40 21.33 -7.53
N ALA A 190 6.47 22.33 -8.41
CA ALA A 190 6.86 23.69 -8.04
C ALA A 190 5.78 24.68 -8.47
N VAL A 191 5.35 25.53 -7.55
CA VAL A 191 4.35 26.58 -7.71
C VAL A 191 5.09 27.93 -7.79
N ALA A 192 5.23 28.45 -8.99
CA ALA A 192 5.91 29.71 -9.27
C ALA A 192 5.05 30.60 -10.18
N GLY A 193 4.92 31.88 -9.83
CA GLY A 193 4.27 32.88 -10.69
C GLY A 193 2.82 32.56 -11.07
N GLY A 194 2.05 31.89 -10.19
CA GLY A 194 0.67 31.49 -10.50
C GLY A 194 0.54 30.25 -11.39
N HIS A 195 1.64 29.52 -11.61
CA HIS A 195 1.65 28.27 -12.36
C HIS A 195 2.27 27.13 -11.55
N ILE A 196 1.81 25.91 -11.81
CA ILE A 196 2.39 24.66 -11.32
C ILE A 196 3.30 24.11 -12.43
N ARG A 197 4.57 23.89 -12.13
CA ARG A 197 5.53 23.12 -12.92
C ARG A 197 5.64 21.72 -12.34
N VAL A 198 5.50 20.71 -13.19
CA VAL A 198 5.55 19.29 -12.80
C VAL A 198 6.63 18.58 -13.56
N ARG A 199 7.53 17.89 -12.86
CA ARG A 199 8.54 16.99 -13.43
C ARG A 199 8.32 15.59 -12.88
N VAL A 200 8.33 14.58 -13.74
CA VAL A 200 8.12 13.18 -13.34
C VAL A 200 9.35 12.37 -13.69
N GLN A 201 9.77 11.55 -12.74
CA GLN A 201 10.81 10.53 -12.90
C GLN A 201 10.19 9.17 -12.57
N TYR A 202 10.09 8.30 -13.57
CA TYR A 202 9.65 6.92 -13.37
C TYR A 202 10.85 6.03 -13.06
N ARG A 203 10.61 4.92 -12.38
CA ARG A 203 11.65 3.93 -12.13
C ARG A 203 12.21 3.40 -13.45
N GLY A 204 13.52 3.61 -13.66
CA GLY A 204 14.24 3.11 -14.84
C GLY A 204 14.07 3.94 -16.12
N ASP A 205 13.38 5.08 -16.06
CA ASP A 205 12.96 5.83 -17.24
C ASP A 205 13.43 7.30 -17.26
N SER A 206 13.38 7.89 -18.45
CA SER A 206 13.78 9.28 -18.70
C SER A 206 12.86 10.31 -18.03
N ILE A 207 13.44 11.44 -17.64
CA ILE A 207 12.75 12.57 -17.03
C ILE A 207 11.76 13.18 -18.02
N GLN A 208 10.47 13.22 -17.68
CA GLN A 208 9.49 13.94 -18.51
C GLN A 208 9.72 15.45 -18.47
N ALA A 209 9.54 16.11 -19.62
CA ALA A 209 9.65 17.56 -19.75
C ALA A 209 8.64 18.27 -18.81
N PRO A 210 9.02 19.41 -18.21
CA PRO A 210 8.19 20.08 -17.22
C PRO A 210 6.88 20.56 -17.84
N LYS A 211 5.74 20.09 -17.31
CA LYS A 211 4.41 20.56 -17.71
C LYS A 211 4.01 21.74 -16.84
N THR A 212 3.47 22.80 -17.45
CA THR A 212 3.07 24.03 -16.77
C THR A 212 1.56 24.23 -16.84
N ALA A 213 0.91 24.65 -15.75
CA ALA A 213 -0.52 24.88 -15.76
C ALA A 213 -0.97 25.88 -14.69
N PRO A 214 -2.12 26.57 -14.85
CA PRO A 214 -2.59 27.58 -13.90
C PRO A 214 -2.82 26.97 -12.50
N PHE A 215 -2.44 27.75 -11.49
CA PHE A 215 -2.54 27.44 -10.06
C PHE A 215 -3.80 28.08 -9.47
N THR A 216 -4.55 27.31 -8.68
CA THR A 216 -5.55 27.82 -7.75
C THR A 216 -5.26 27.29 -6.37
N TRP A 217 -5.34 28.15 -5.36
CA TRP A 217 -5.04 27.84 -3.96
C TRP A 217 -5.85 26.66 -3.46
N ASP A 218 -5.16 25.66 -2.93
CA ASP A 218 -5.75 24.41 -2.45
C ASP A 218 -4.71 23.63 -1.63
N THR A 219 -5.14 22.53 -1.01
CA THR A 219 -4.27 21.64 -0.23
C THR A 219 -3.23 20.93 -1.11
N VAL A 220 -2.09 20.54 -0.52
CA VAL A 220 -1.02 19.77 -1.21
C VAL A 220 -1.57 18.49 -1.85
N ALA A 221 -2.48 17.77 -1.16
CA ALA A 221 -3.15 16.59 -1.70
C ALA A 221 -4.03 16.91 -2.92
N ALA A 222 -4.78 18.01 -2.89
CA ALA A 222 -5.60 18.41 -4.03
C ALA A 222 -4.76 18.88 -5.23
N ILE A 223 -3.64 19.56 -4.98
CA ILE A 223 -2.66 19.88 -6.02
C ILE A 223 -2.06 18.60 -6.60
N ALA A 224 -1.68 17.63 -5.77
CA ALA A 224 -1.16 16.34 -6.20
C ALA A 224 -2.17 15.56 -7.06
N ARG A 225 -3.44 15.50 -6.66
CA ARG A 225 -4.52 14.86 -7.46
C ARG A 225 -4.70 15.52 -8.82
N ARG A 226 -4.73 16.87 -8.86
CA ARG A 226 -4.84 17.61 -10.13
C ARG A 226 -3.62 17.40 -11.02
N THR A 227 -2.43 17.35 -10.44
CA THR A 227 -1.18 17.03 -11.14
C THR A 227 -1.26 15.64 -11.78
N ILE A 228 -1.66 14.62 -11.02
CA ILE A 228 -1.84 13.25 -11.54
C ILE A 228 -2.90 13.20 -12.64
N ALA A 229 -4.04 13.85 -12.45
CA ALA A 229 -5.10 13.90 -13.47
C ALA A 229 -4.61 14.53 -14.79
N ARG A 230 -3.75 15.55 -14.72
CA ARG A 230 -3.14 16.19 -15.91
C ARG A 230 -2.09 15.29 -16.57
N LEU A 231 -1.26 14.64 -15.77
CA LEU A 231 -0.27 13.68 -16.28
C LEU A 231 -0.96 12.53 -17.04
N ARG A 232 -2.10 12.03 -16.54
CA ARG A 232 -2.93 11.02 -17.21
C ARG A 232 -3.49 11.51 -18.55
N LYS A 233 -3.97 12.75 -18.61
CA LYS A 233 -4.51 13.32 -19.87
C LYS A 233 -3.43 13.41 -20.95
N GLY A 234 -2.27 13.96 -20.61
CA GLY A 234 -1.16 14.09 -21.56
C GLY A 234 -0.33 12.82 -21.79
N GLN A 235 -0.83 11.63 -21.41
CA GLN A 235 -0.34 10.32 -21.87
C GLN A 235 -1.30 9.67 -22.88
N ARG A 236 -2.49 10.25 -23.11
CA ARG A 236 -3.49 9.78 -24.08
C ARG A 236 -3.49 10.59 -25.39
N GLU A 237 -2.69 11.64 -25.45
CA GLU A 237 -2.42 12.49 -26.62
C GLU A 237 -1.10 12.05 -27.26
#